data_AF-Q7NRW6-F1
#
_entry.id   AF-Q7NRW6-F1
#
_cell.length_a   1.000
_cell.length_b   1.000
_cell.length_c   1.000
_cell.angle_alpha   90.00
_cell.angle_beta   90.00
_cell.angle_gamma   90.00
#
_symmetry.space_group_name_H-M   'P 1'
#
loop_
_entity.id
_entity.type
_entity.pdbx_description
1 polymer ?
#
loop_
_entity_poly.entity_id
_entity_poly.type
_entity_poly.pdbx_seq_one_letter_code
_entity_poly.pdbx_strand_id
1 'polypeptide(L)'
;MSFETASAIPSLSQLLGHIGDDGSIALSDIREKANHELSSFAELAQKELSQFDISMPPAISLISGEGFQLQLENQHPHADEIRNWLDGNLILARKFKEVEVLFEFVRAAESAGEVFSESSNFHIGLTSAGPIAYFEDHHSQ
;
A
#
# COMPACT_ATOMS: atom_id res chain seq x y z
N MET A 1 1.96 34.15 15.26
CA MET A 1 1.59 33.56 13.97
C MET A 1 1.61 32.06 14.18
N SER A 2 0.42 31.46 14.33
CA SER A 2 0.28 30.03 14.58
C SER A 2 0.38 29.31 13.25
N PHE A 3 1.39 28.48 13.09
CA PHE A 3 1.42 27.51 11.99
C PHE A 3 0.43 26.41 12.34
N GLU A 4 -0.81 26.53 11.85
CA GLU A 4 -1.71 25.39 11.72
C GLU A 4 -1.10 24.46 10.66
N THR A 5 -0.21 23.58 11.09
CA THR A 5 0.05 22.36 10.34
C THR A 5 -1.20 21.50 10.47
N ALA A 6 -2.11 21.60 9.51
CA ALA A 6 -3.15 20.60 9.33
C ALA A 6 -2.45 19.24 9.21
N SER A 7 -2.42 18.49 10.31
CA SER A 7 -1.91 17.13 10.36
C SER A 7 -2.82 16.29 9.49
N ALA A 8 -2.47 16.14 8.21
CA ALA A 8 -3.17 15.31 7.24
C ALA A 8 -2.90 13.81 7.50
N ILE A 9 -2.84 13.40 8.76
CA ILE A 9 -2.79 12.00 9.18
C ILE A 9 -4.25 11.56 9.29
N PRO A 10 -4.72 10.61 8.47
CA PRO A 10 -6.08 10.10 8.61
C PRO A 10 -6.30 9.58 10.02
N SER A 11 -7.43 9.94 10.63
CA SER A 11 -7.80 9.40 11.93
C SER A 11 -8.02 7.90 11.81
N LEU A 12 -7.88 7.17 12.92
CA LEU A 12 -8.09 5.72 12.94
C LEU A 12 -9.49 5.34 12.41
N SER A 13 -10.50 6.15 12.71
CA SER A 13 -11.87 5.98 12.19
C SER A 13 -11.97 6.26 10.68
N GLN A 14 -11.18 7.19 10.13
CA GLN A 14 -11.15 7.42 8.68
C GLN A 14 -10.48 6.26 7.94
N LEU A 15 -9.47 5.64 8.55
CA LEU A 15 -8.76 4.51 7.97
C LEU A 15 -9.59 3.23 8.07
N LEU A 16 -10.11 2.90 9.24
CA LEU A 16 -10.81 1.64 9.52
C LEU A 16 -12.30 1.66 9.15
N GLY A 17 -12.90 2.84 8.97
CA GLY A 17 -14.31 2.96 8.63
C GLY A 17 -15.24 2.93 9.85
N HIS A 18 -16.36 2.22 9.74
CA HIS A 18 -17.39 2.20 10.77
C HIS A 18 -16.92 1.44 12.01
N ILE A 19 -16.99 2.09 13.16
CA ILE A 19 -16.72 1.50 14.47
C ILE A 19 -18.08 1.36 15.16
N GLY A 20 -18.42 0.14 15.58
CA GLY A 20 -19.67 -0.15 16.27
C GLY A 20 -19.77 0.57 17.62
N ASP A 21 -20.99 0.64 18.17
CA ASP A 21 -21.26 1.30 19.45
C ASP A 21 -20.47 0.71 20.64
N ASP A 22 -20.00 -0.53 20.51
CA ASP A 22 -19.15 -1.23 21.47
C ASP A 22 -17.63 -1.05 21.21
N GLY A 23 -17.25 -0.26 20.21
CA GLY A 23 -15.87 -0.04 19.81
C GLY A 23 -15.29 -1.15 18.91
N SER A 24 -16.10 -2.15 18.52
CA SER A 24 -15.66 -3.23 17.64
C SER A 24 -15.74 -2.85 16.16
N ILE A 25 -14.93 -3.51 15.34
CA ILE A 25 -14.93 -3.38 13.88
C ILE A 25 -15.02 -4.78 13.31
N ALA A 26 -15.92 -5.01 12.35
CA ALA A 26 -16.02 -6.29 11.69
C ALA A 26 -14.84 -6.49 10.72
N LEU A 27 -14.21 -7.67 10.76
CA LEU A 27 -13.11 -8.01 9.86
C LEU A 27 -13.53 -7.94 8.37
N SER A 28 -14.80 -8.23 8.06
CA SER A 28 -15.35 -8.04 6.71
C SER A 28 -15.18 -6.61 6.22
N ASP A 29 -15.44 -5.63 7.09
CA ASP A 29 -15.45 -4.22 6.72
C ASP A 29 -14.03 -3.72 6.49
N ILE A 30 -13.07 -4.20 7.31
CA ILE A 30 -11.64 -3.92 7.12
C ILE A 30 -11.16 -4.53 5.79
N ARG A 31 -11.56 -5.77 5.48
CA ARG A 31 -11.21 -6.42 4.20
C ARG A 31 -11.80 -5.68 2.99
N GLU A 32 -13.05 -5.28 3.06
CA GLU A 32 -13.69 -4.50 1.99
C GLU A 32 -12.97 -3.17 1.78
N LYS A 33 -12.65 -2.47 2.87
CA LYS A 33 -11.88 -1.22 2.84
C LYS A 33 -10.47 -1.43 2.27
N ALA A 34 -9.75 -2.46 2.69
CA ALA A 34 -8.42 -2.81 2.20
C ALA A 34 -8.42 -3.05 0.68
N ASN A 35 -9.38 -3.83 0.18
CA ASN A 35 -9.51 -4.10 -1.26
C ASN A 35 -9.93 -2.85 -2.06
N HIS A 36 -10.78 -1.99 -1.47
CA HIS A 36 -11.16 -0.73 -2.09
C HIS A 36 -9.95 0.21 -2.23
N GLU A 37 -9.17 0.39 -1.17
CA GLU A 37 -7.97 1.24 -1.21
C GLU A 37 -6.88 0.65 -2.13
N LEU A 38 -6.70 -0.67 -2.16
CA LEU A 38 -5.80 -1.33 -3.11
C LEU A 38 -6.21 -1.04 -4.57
N SER A 39 -7.52 -1.09 -4.86
CA SER A 39 -8.03 -0.76 -6.19
C SER A 39 -7.82 0.72 -6.52
N SER A 40 -8.12 1.64 -5.59
CA SER A 40 -7.89 3.08 -5.76
C SER A 40 -6.40 3.41 -5.97
N PHE A 41 -5.51 2.73 -5.23
CA PHE A 41 -4.06 2.84 -5.41
C PHE A 41 -3.66 2.43 -6.83
N ALA A 42 -4.14 1.28 -7.29
CA ALA A 42 -3.82 0.75 -8.61
C ALA A 42 -4.33 1.65 -9.76
N GLU A 43 -5.54 2.18 -9.62
CA GLU A 43 -6.11 3.14 -10.60
C GLU A 43 -5.27 4.41 -10.70
N LEU A 44 -4.83 4.96 -9.55
CA LEU A 44 -3.95 6.12 -9.52
C LEU A 44 -2.61 5.80 -10.18
N ALA A 45 -1.98 4.70 -9.77
CA ALA A 45 -0.69 4.28 -10.31
C ALA A 45 -0.75 4.07 -11.83
N GLN A 46 -1.79 3.39 -12.32
CA GLN A 46 -1.98 3.14 -13.74
C GLN A 46 -2.19 4.43 -14.53
N LYS A 47 -2.98 5.36 -13.99
CA LYS A 47 -3.19 6.68 -14.61
C LYS A 47 -1.89 7.47 -14.70
N GLU A 48 -1.04 7.45 -13.68
CA GLU A 48 0.25 8.14 -13.70
C GLU A 48 1.24 7.46 -14.65
N LEU A 49 1.39 6.13 -14.56
CA LEU A 49 2.27 5.35 -15.44
C LEU A 49 1.92 5.50 -16.93
N SER A 50 0.63 5.59 -17.27
CA SER A 50 0.19 5.81 -18.65
C SER A 50 0.67 7.14 -19.26
N GLN A 51 1.03 8.13 -18.44
CA GLN A 51 1.59 9.40 -18.93
C GLN A 51 3.04 9.24 -19.41
N PHE A 52 3.69 8.14 -19.05
CA PHE A 52 5.04 7.76 -19.44
C PHE A 52 5.05 6.60 -20.46
N ASP A 53 3.90 6.28 -21.06
CA ASP A 53 3.70 5.12 -21.95
C ASP A 53 4.07 3.76 -21.30
N ILE A 54 4.11 3.71 -19.96
CA ILE A 54 4.33 2.47 -19.22
C ILE A 54 2.98 1.77 -19.01
N SER A 55 2.91 0.53 -19.47
CA SER A 55 1.73 -0.31 -19.34
C SER A 55 2.11 -1.71 -18.89
N MET A 56 1.13 -2.42 -18.35
CA MET A 56 1.28 -3.79 -17.86
C MET A 56 0.70 -4.73 -18.93
N PRO A 57 1.39 -5.84 -19.28
CA PRO A 57 2.65 -6.37 -18.72
C PRO A 57 3.94 -5.71 -19.27
N PRO A 58 5.10 -5.84 -18.58
CA PRO A 58 5.34 -6.67 -17.38
C PRO A 58 4.73 -6.10 -16.09
N ALA A 59 4.63 -6.94 -15.06
CA ALA A 59 4.11 -6.51 -13.76
C ALA A 59 5.10 -5.57 -13.06
N ILE A 60 4.57 -4.70 -12.21
CA ILE A 60 5.35 -3.78 -11.35
C ILE A 60 5.10 -4.20 -9.91
N SER A 61 6.16 -4.54 -9.16
CA SER A 61 6.08 -4.85 -7.73
C SER A 61 6.68 -3.70 -6.93
N LEU A 62 5.86 -3.12 -6.06
CA LEU A 62 6.22 -1.97 -5.24
C LEU A 62 6.34 -2.37 -3.77
N ILE A 63 7.35 -1.84 -3.09
CA ILE A 63 7.57 -1.97 -1.65
C ILE A 63 7.79 -0.60 -1.00
N SER A 64 7.59 -0.54 0.31
CA SER A 64 8.04 0.58 1.14
C SER A 64 9.57 0.60 1.21
N GLY A 65 10.18 1.74 0.88
CA GLY A 65 11.60 2.01 1.06
C GLY A 65 11.90 2.89 2.26
N GLU A 66 13.18 3.22 2.45
CA GLU A 66 13.61 4.15 3.50
C GLU A 66 13.04 5.57 3.26
N GLY A 67 12.82 6.34 4.33
CA GLY A 67 12.48 7.75 4.23
C GLY A 67 11.12 8.06 3.59
N PHE A 68 10.11 7.20 3.77
CA PHE A 68 8.77 7.31 3.15
C PHE A 68 8.78 7.30 1.62
N GLN A 69 9.78 6.65 1.02
CA GLN A 69 9.83 6.44 -0.43
C GLN A 69 9.20 5.11 -0.82
N LEU A 70 8.73 5.00 -2.06
CA LEU A 70 8.39 3.72 -2.67
C LEU A 70 9.52 3.24 -3.55
N GLN A 71 9.69 1.93 -3.62
CA GLN A 71 10.73 1.30 -4.43
C GLN A 71 10.12 0.27 -5.38
N LEU A 72 10.72 0.18 -6.57
CA LEU A 72 10.47 -0.89 -7.52
C LEU A 72 11.33 -2.09 -7.14
N GLU A 73 10.69 -3.19 -6.76
CA GLU A 73 11.39 -4.39 -6.28
C GLU A 73 11.80 -5.34 -7.41
N ASN A 74 10.97 -5.45 -8.46
CA ASN A 74 11.23 -6.39 -9.55
C ASN A 74 11.97 -5.75 -10.74
N GLN A 75 12.58 -6.58 -11.58
CA GLN A 75 13.16 -6.13 -12.84
C GLN A 75 12.06 -5.70 -13.81
N HIS A 76 12.25 -4.55 -14.44
CA HIS A 76 11.32 -3.98 -15.42
C HIS A 76 12.08 -3.31 -16.57
N PRO A 77 11.63 -3.41 -17.85
CA PRO A 77 12.28 -2.74 -18.97
C PRO A 77 12.37 -1.22 -18.83
N HIS A 78 11.39 -0.63 -18.14
CA HIS A 78 11.29 0.80 -17.85
C HIS A 78 11.64 1.12 -16.39
N ALA A 79 12.60 0.39 -15.79
CA ALA A 79 12.89 0.52 -14.37
C ALA A 79 13.34 1.94 -13.98
N ASP A 80 14.10 2.62 -14.83
CA ASP A 80 14.61 3.95 -14.54
C ASP A 80 13.49 5.00 -14.59
N GLU A 81 12.58 4.91 -15.57
CA GLU A 81 11.39 5.75 -15.62
C GLU A 81 10.46 5.52 -14.42
N ILE A 82 10.25 4.25 -14.03
CA ILE A 82 9.45 3.92 -12.84
C ILE A 82 10.10 4.48 -11.59
N ARG A 83 11.41 4.31 -11.39
CA ARG A 83 12.11 4.87 -10.22
C ARG A 83 12.02 6.39 -10.17
N ASN A 84 12.17 7.06 -11.31
CA ASN A 84 12.00 8.52 -11.40
C ASN A 84 10.55 8.94 -11.11
N TRP A 85 9.55 8.15 -11.50
CA TRP A 85 8.15 8.40 -11.16
C TRP A 85 7.86 8.20 -9.68
N LEU A 86 8.51 7.25 -9.02
CA LEU A 86 8.37 7.02 -7.58
C LEU A 86 9.09 8.08 -6.74
N ASP A 87 10.22 8.61 -7.22
CA ASP A 87 11.03 9.58 -6.50
C ASP A 87 10.23 10.86 -6.15
N GLY A 88 10.04 11.11 -4.86
CA GLY A 88 9.29 12.26 -4.37
C GLY A 88 7.77 12.18 -4.59
N ASN A 89 7.22 11.06 -5.05
CA ASN A 89 5.77 10.88 -5.21
C ASN A 89 5.08 10.56 -3.87
N LEU A 90 4.97 11.59 -3.03
CA LEU A 90 4.42 11.49 -1.67
C LEU A 90 2.94 11.08 -1.62
N ILE A 91 2.18 11.37 -2.68
CA ILE A 91 0.76 10.99 -2.76
C ILE A 91 0.66 9.48 -2.91
N LEU A 92 1.42 8.90 -3.84
CA LEU A 92 1.44 7.46 -4.05
C LEU A 92 2.01 6.73 -2.84
N ALA A 93 3.12 7.22 -2.27
CA ALA A 93 3.72 6.65 -1.06
C ALA A 93 2.75 6.64 0.13
N ARG A 94 1.99 7.72 0.33
CA ARG A 94 0.95 7.76 1.36
C ARG A 94 -0.13 6.70 1.10
N LYS A 95 -0.67 6.63 -0.11
CA LYS A 95 -1.72 5.66 -0.45
C LYS A 95 -1.25 4.22 -0.29
N PHE A 96 -0.01 3.94 -0.69
CA PHE A 96 0.61 2.65 -0.43
C PHE A 96 0.60 2.32 1.06
N LYS A 97 1.01 3.28 1.93
CA LYS A 97 1.04 3.04 3.37
C LYS A 97 -0.34 2.85 3.98
N GLU A 98 -1.36 3.54 3.47
CA GLU A 98 -2.76 3.32 3.88
C GLU A 98 -3.20 1.89 3.55
N VAL A 99 -2.89 1.39 2.35
CA VAL A 99 -3.18 0.01 1.95
C VAL A 99 -2.41 -0.98 2.83
N GLU A 100 -1.10 -0.76 3.02
CA GLU A 100 -0.25 -1.60 3.87
C GLU A 100 -0.85 -1.75 5.27
N VAL A 101 -1.18 -0.64 5.94
CA VAL A 101 -1.74 -0.66 7.30
C VAL A 101 -3.08 -1.41 7.34
N LEU A 102 -3.94 -1.24 6.34
CA LEU A 102 -5.19 -2.00 6.26
C LEU A 102 -4.95 -3.50 6.13
N PHE A 103 -3.99 -3.91 5.30
CA PHE A 103 -3.62 -5.33 5.16
C PHE A 103 -2.91 -5.87 6.41
N GLU A 104 -2.15 -5.05 7.15
CA GLU A 104 -1.61 -5.41 8.46
C GLU A 104 -2.73 -5.68 9.47
N PHE A 105 -3.78 -4.84 9.50
CA PHE A 105 -4.95 -5.10 10.35
C PHE A 105 -5.68 -6.38 9.98
N VAL A 106 -5.89 -6.64 8.68
CA VAL A 106 -6.49 -7.88 8.19
C VAL A 106 -5.63 -9.08 8.65
N ARG A 107 -4.32 -9.03 8.40
CA ARG A 107 -3.38 -10.09 8.78
C ARG A 107 -3.38 -10.34 10.29
N ALA A 108 -3.32 -9.28 11.10
CA ALA A 108 -3.32 -9.40 12.56
C ALA A 108 -4.64 -9.97 13.12
N ALA A 109 -5.77 -9.63 12.50
CA ALA A 109 -7.08 -10.14 12.92
C ALA A 109 -7.29 -11.61 12.51
N GLU A 110 -6.77 -12.02 11.36
CA GLU A 110 -6.89 -13.40 10.85
C GLU A 110 -5.96 -14.39 11.58
N SER A 111 -4.78 -13.94 11.97
CA SER A 111 -3.73 -14.74 12.60
C SER A 111 -3.56 -14.40 14.08
N ALA A 112 -4.67 -14.25 14.81
CA ALA A 112 -4.64 -13.89 16.22
C ALA A 112 -3.78 -14.89 17.04
N GLY A 113 -2.69 -14.38 17.62
CA GLY A 113 -1.72 -15.18 18.40
C GLY A 113 -0.44 -15.57 17.65
N GLU A 114 -0.32 -15.22 16.36
CA GLU A 114 0.92 -15.36 15.61
C GLU A 114 1.79 -14.10 15.73
N VAL A 115 3.10 -14.29 15.75
CA VAL A 115 4.08 -13.19 15.71
C VAL A 115 4.71 -13.21 14.32
N PHE A 116 4.52 -12.13 13.57
CA PHE A 116 5.11 -11.96 12.25
C PHE A 116 6.56 -11.49 12.37
N SER A 117 7.38 -11.87 11.39
CA SER A 117 8.74 -11.34 11.31
C SER A 117 8.72 -9.83 11.09
N GLU A 118 9.57 -9.10 11.80
CA GLU A 118 9.85 -7.68 11.50
C GLU A 118 10.51 -7.51 10.12
N SER A 119 11.05 -8.58 9.54
CA SER A 119 11.60 -8.61 8.17
C SER A 119 10.56 -8.91 7.08
N SER A 120 9.28 -8.96 7.43
CA SER A 120 8.19 -9.17 6.47
C SER A 120 7.92 -7.87 5.70
N ASN A 121 8.13 -7.89 4.39
CA ASN A 121 7.87 -6.74 3.53
C ASN A 121 6.46 -6.83 2.95
N PHE A 122 5.76 -5.69 2.92
CA PHE A 122 4.49 -5.58 2.22
C PHE A 122 4.72 -5.15 0.77
N HIS A 123 4.06 -5.85 -0.15
CA HIS A 123 4.15 -5.62 -1.58
C HIS A 123 2.79 -5.27 -2.17
N ILE A 124 2.80 -4.35 -3.13
CA ILE A 124 1.69 -4.19 -4.09
C ILE A 124 2.22 -4.52 -5.49
N GLY A 125 1.71 -5.60 -6.06
CA GLY A 125 1.92 -5.98 -7.46
C GLY A 125 0.84 -5.39 -8.36
N LEU A 126 1.22 -4.55 -9.32
CA LEU A 126 0.36 -4.07 -10.40
C LEU A 126 0.51 -5.01 -11.61
N THR A 127 -0.57 -5.71 -11.95
CA THR A 127 -0.57 -6.71 -13.03
C THR A 127 -1.69 -6.43 -14.05
N SER A 128 -1.62 -7.06 -15.22
CA SER A 128 -2.70 -7.00 -16.21
C SER A 128 -4.00 -7.65 -15.76
N ALA A 129 -3.99 -8.46 -14.69
CA ALA A 129 -5.18 -9.10 -14.11
C ALA A 129 -5.78 -8.29 -12.94
N GLY A 130 -5.15 -7.18 -12.55
CA GLY A 130 -5.52 -6.37 -11.39
C GLY A 130 -4.39 -6.29 -10.35
N PRO A 131 -4.58 -5.46 -9.31
CA PRO A 131 -3.61 -5.33 -8.24
C PRO A 131 -3.64 -6.53 -7.28
N ILE A 132 -2.49 -6.86 -6.72
CA ILE A 132 -2.32 -7.92 -5.72
C ILE A 132 -1.53 -7.35 -4.56
N ALA A 133 -2.01 -7.53 -3.33
CA ALA A 133 -1.30 -7.19 -2.11
C ALA A 133 -0.86 -8.47 -1.41
N TYR A 134 0.38 -8.53 -0.94
CA TYR A 134 0.91 -9.69 -0.22
C TYR A 134 2.07 -9.29 0.69
N PHE A 135 2.35 -10.16 1.66
CA PHE A 135 3.54 -10.07 2.50
C PHE A 135 4.56 -11.11 2.05
N GLU A 136 5.82 -10.72 1.95
CA GLU A 136 6.94 -11.61 1.70
C GLU A 136 7.88 -11.60 2.90
N ASP A 137 8.07 -12.78 3.50
CA ASP A 137 9.00 -12.95 4.59
C ASP A 137 10.40 -13.18 4.03
N HIS A 138 11.34 -12.27 4.31
CA HIS A 138 12.75 -12.56 4.08
C HIS A 138 13.22 -13.58 5.12
N HIS A 139 13.15 -14.85 4.76
CA HIS A 139 13.93 -15.88 5.42
C HIS A 139 15.39 -15.59 5.12
N SER A 140 16.10 -15.01 6.08
CA SER A 140 17.56 -14.95 6.06
C SER A 140 18.06 -16.40 5.92
N GLN A 141 18.59 -16.74 4.75
CA GLN A 141 19.41 -17.95 4.58
C GLN A 141 20.80 -17.71 5.18
#